data_AF-A0A931SMQ3-F1
#
_entry.id   AF-A0A931SMQ3-F1
#
_cell.length_a   1.000
_cell.length_b   1.000
_cell.length_c   1.000
_cell.angle_alpha   90.00
_cell.angle_beta   90.00
_cell.angle_gamma   90.00
#
_symmetry.space_group_name_H-M   'P 1'
#
loop_
_entity.id
_entity.type
_entity.pdbx_description
1 polymer ?
#
loop_
_entity_poly.entity_id
_entity_poly.type
_entity_poly.pdbx_seq_one_letter_code
_entity_poly.pdbx_strand_id
1 'polypeptide(L)'
;MAKLGTLLCVVAGFLFVASWLGCARAAPALTSVPSRPVAVPTAERPPTPRPELMQDQSKESRDSGATGVVEGLLVREASLLEQRVIVRTVDLELVVPDVLKAIEDVSAVAVRLGGWVVAGKQQEKNSGSISIRVPSLRVDEALRAIRSLAAKVEAETSTSQDFTDEYVDTQARVSNLRATEAALVKILEKAQTVQDALLVQTELTKVRGEIETAQGRLKFLEQTAAFSLINMGLKLPPSSMVVDAGVDRMVMEGAPGSFRASFTPPPWADDFDYVWDFGDGSEPVTGTRTALTIDGQGRVTATVSHTYKDATLSPLIVTVKMRGRGEAGLVEGSDTVIVSVRKVPRIEVYAGDDVELQEGQQARFLASFTRPEGLKDFRFTWDFGDGSETLTGSILGEATTSKATHVYPNYRPMPFTVTFTVKASSEAGPVSESVTLRVTVTQAIPWVINLRPYEAFRTAVSVFTSVLQGLGILAIWIGVFSPLVGGGWMLRRFVRRRRRSGRTSPTKTSSESGPTE
;
A
#
# COMPACT_ATOMS: atom_id res chain seq x y z
N MET A 1 -25.89 -62.48 -20.93
CA MET A 1 -26.65 -61.79 -19.88
C MET A 1 -25.96 -60.44 -19.66
N ALA A 2 -26.65 -59.31 -19.85
CA ALA A 2 -27.21 -58.48 -18.77
C ALA A 2 -26.13 -57.61 -18.07
N LYS A 3 -26.18 -56.27 -18.07
CA LYS A 3 -27.16 -55.32 -18.68
C LYS A 3 -26.44 -54.10 -19.29
N LEU A 4 -27.09 -53.49 -20.29
CA LEU A 4 -26.71 -52.23 -20.91
C LEU A 4 -27.50 -51.07 -20.26
N GLY A 5 -26.91 -49.88 -20.17
CA GLY A 5 -27.61 -48.65 -19.77
C GLY A 5 -26.66 -47.50 -19.43
N THR A 6 -27.00 -46.23 -19.60
CA THR A 6 -28.15 -45.64 -20.32
C THR A 6 -27.72 -44.27 -20.85
N LEU A 7 -28.01 -43.95 -22.12
CA LEU A 7 -27.57 -42.72 -22.76
C LEU A 7 -28.78 -41.98 -23.37
N LEU A 8 -29.15 -40.82 -22.83
CA LEU A 8 -30.13 -39.92 -23.44
C LEU A 8 -30.11 -38.49 -22.86
N CYS A 9 -30.41 -37.52 -23.74
CA CYS A 9 -30.91 -36.16 -23.47
C CYS A 9 -29.99 -35.11 -22.80
N VAL A 10 -30.03 -33.83 -23.21
CA VAL A 10 -30.52 -33.23 -24.47
C VAL A 10 -29.80 -31.89 -24.68
N VAL A 11 -29.53 -31.49 -25.92
CA VAL A 11 -28.93 -30.18 -26.23
C VAL A 11 -30.00 -29.23 -26.78
N ALA A 12 -30.38 -28.25 -25.95
CA ALA A 12 -31.08 -27.04 -26.34
C ALA A 12 -30.71 -25.93 -25.32
N GLY A 13 -30.58 -24.66 -25.68
CA GLY A 13 -30.78 -24.08 -27.02
C GLY A 13 -31.34 -22.66 -26.92
N PHE A 14 -30.61 -21.74 -26.28
CA PHE A 14 -31.07 -20.36 -26.06
C PHE A 14 -29.93 -19.35 -26.32
N LEU A 15 -29.85 -18.87 -27.56
CA LEU A 15 -29.12 -17.66 -27.93
C LEU A 15 -30.11 -16.51 -27.94
N PHE A 16 -30.10 -15.66 -26.89
CA PHE A 16 -30.98 -14.49 -26.84
C PHE A 16 -30.24 -13.25 -27.35
N VAL A 17 -30.68 -12.73 -28.49
CA VAL A 17 -30.12 -11.53 -29.11
C VAL A 17 -30.81 -10.29 -28.52
N ALA A 18 -30.02 -9.37 -27.97
CA ALA A 18 -30.45 -8.04 -27.55
C ALA A 18 -29.50 -6.99 -28.15
N SER A 19 -29.85 -6.49 -29.34
CA SER A 19 -29.17 -5.36 -29.98
C SER A 19 -30.02 -4.11 -29.86
N TRP A 20 -29.58 -3.13 -29.07
CA TRP A 20 -30.17 -1.79 -29.00
C TRP A 20 -29.06 -0.75 -29.15
N LEU A 21 -29.09 -0.03 -30.28
CA LEU A 21 -28.18 1.07 -30.55
C LEU A 21 -28.73 2.39 -30.00
N GLY A 22 -27.83 3.19 -29.41
CA GLY A 22 -27.84 4.64 -29.57
C GLY A 22 -28.82 5.46 -28.72
N CYS A 23 -28.27 6.17 -27.73
CA CYS A 23 -28.39 7.63 -27.64
C CYS A 23 -27.38 8.19 -26.64
N ALA A 24 -26.18 8.56 -27.10
CA ALA A 24 -25.26 9.36 -26.29
C ALA A 24 -25.75 10.81 -26.23
N ARG A 25 -26.16 11.28 -25.04
CA ARG A 25 -26.58 12.66 -24.82
C ARG A 25 -25.76 13.26 -23.69
N ALA A 26 -24.95 14.28 -24.00
CA ALA A 26 -24.04 14.90 -23.05
C ALA A 26 -24.80 15.58 -21.90
N ALA A 27 -24.35 15.35 -20.67
CA ALA A 27 -24.80 16.11 -19.51
C ALA A 27 -24.03 17.45 -19.42
N PRO A 28 -24.68 18.58 -19.11
CA PRO A 28 -24.00 19.84 -18.89
C PRO A 28 -23.24 19.81 -17.55
N ALA A 29 -22.08 20.47 -17.49
CA ALA A 29 -21.34 20.63 -16.25
C ALA A 29 -22.12 21.51 -15.26
N LEU A 30 -22.29 21.05 -14.02
CA LEU A 30 -22.81 21.86 -12.93
C LEU A 30 -21.74 22.85 -12.49
N THR A 31 -21.97 24.14 -12.72
CA THR A 31 -21.11 25.23 -12.24
C THR A 31 -21.20 25.35 -10.73
N SER A 32 -20.09 25.15 -10.02
CA SER A 32 -19.99 25.39 -8.59
C SER A 32 -20.10 26.88 -8.28
N VAL A 33 -21.14 27.26 -7.54
CA VAL A 33 -21.30 28.63 -7.02
C VAL A 33 -20.34 28.82 -5.84
N PRO A 34 -19.43 29.81 -5.86
CA PRO A 34 -18.56 30.08 -4.72
C PRO A 34 -19.38 30.68 -3.57
N SER A 35 -19.55 29.92 -2.49
CA SER A 35 -20.20 30.38 -1.27
C SER A 35 -19.35 31.45 -0.58
N ARG A 36 -19.89 32.67 -0.47
CA ARG A 36 -19.26 33.79 0.21
C ARG A 36 -19.31 33.55 1.73
N PRO A 37 -18.18 33.59 2.47
CA PRO A 37 -18.19 33.34 3.90
C PRO A 37 -18.96 34.45 4.62
N VAL A 38 -20.04 34.09 5.32
CA VAL A 38 -20.76 34.99 6.22
C VAL A 38 -20.02 35.01 7.55
N ALA A 39 -19.48 36.17 7.94
CA ALA A 39 -18.89 36.35 9.26
C ALA A 39 -19.99 36.33 10.32
N VAL A 40 -19.99 35.32 11.19
CA VAL A 40 -20.84 35.27 12.38
C VAL A 40 -20.23 36.21 13.43
N PRO A 41 -20.97 37.20 13.97
CA PRO A 41 -20.45 38.06 15.02
C PRO A 41 -20.26 37.28 16.32
N THR A 42 -19.05 37.30 16.88
CA THR A 42 -18.76 36.71 18.18
C THR A 42 -19.51 37.46 19.27
N ALA A 43 -20.50 36.82 19.89
CA ALA A 43 -21.17 37.36 21.07
C ALA A 43 -20.24 37.23 22.28
N GLU A 44 -19.63 38.36 22.67
CA GLU A 44 -18.71 38.42 23.81
C GLU A 44 -19.47 38.21 25.13
N ARG A 45 -18.98 37.31 25.98
CA ARG A 45 -19.69 36.84 27.19
C ARG A 45 -19.26 37.71 28.38
N PRO A 46 -20.18 38.42 29.07
CA PRO A 46 -19.80 39.28 30.19
C PRO A 46 -19.23 38.45 31.36
N PRO A 47 -18.24 38.97 32.11
CA PRO A 47 -17.58 38.23 33.18
C PRO A 47 -18.50 38.06 34.41
N THR A 48 -18.49 36.87 34.99
CA THR A 48 -19.24 36.54 36.20
C THR A 48 -18.67 37.27 37.43
N PRO A 49 -19.49 37.96 38.25
CA PRO A 49 -19.02 38.52 39.51
C PRO A 49 -18.56 37.43 40.49
N ARG A 50 -17.46 37.70 41.21
CA ARG A 50 -17.03 36.89 42.36
C ARG A 50 -17.81 37.36 43.60
N PRO A 51 -18.37 36.47 44.45
CA PRO A 51 -19.01 36.89 45.69
C PRO A 51 -17.99 37.51 46.66
N GLU A 52 -18.32 38.66 47.21
CA GLU A 52 -17.55 39.37 48.24
C GLU A 52 -18.29 39.25 49.59
N LEU A 53 -17.56 38.99 50.68
CA LEU A 53 -18.17 38.86 52.00
C LEU A 53 -18.43 40.24 52.61
N MET A 54 -19.71 40.56 52.83
CA MET A 54 -20.12 41.60 53.76
C MET A 54 -21.13 41.05 54.77
N GLN A 55 -20.81 41.18 56.05
CA GLN A 55 -21.78 41.19 57.13
C GLN A 55 -22.23 42.65 57.36
N ASP A 56 -23.53 42.90 57.52
CA ASP A 56 -24.08 43.29 58.83
C ASP A 56 -25.62 43.19 58.83
N GLN A 57 -26.22 43.44 60.00
CA GLN A 57 -27.61 43.20 60.36
C GLN A 57 -28.58 44.28 59.82
N SER A 58 -29.86 43.90 59.63
CA SER A 58 -30.92 44.52 60.46
C SER A 58 -32.29 43.82 60.41
N LYS A 59 -32.84 43.60 61.61
CA LYS A 59 -34.26 43.68 62.02
C LYS A 59 -35.29 42.74 61.39
N GLU A 60 -35.68 41.79 62.23
CA GLU A 60 -36.98 41.11 62.29
C GLU A 60 -38.19 42.06 62.14
N SER A 61 -39.10 41.71 61.23
CA SER A 61 -40.53 42.11 61.29
C SER A 61 -41.38 40.91 60.86
N ARG A 62 -42.36 40.52 61.68
CA ARG A 62 -43.12 39.27 61.49
C ARG A 62 -44.35 39.47 60.61
N ASP A 63 -44.46 38.69 59.54
CA ASP A 63 -45.74 38.30 58.95
C ASP A 63 -45.68 36.85 58.44
N SER A 64 -45.91 35.90 59.35
CA SER A 64 -45.90 34.46 59.05
C SER A 64 -47.29 33.99 58.62
N GLY A 65 -47.68 34.32 57.38
CA GLY A 65 -48.97 33.91 56.79
C GLY A 65 -48.88 33.15 55.47
N ALA A 66 -48.01 33.57 54.55
CA ALA A 66 -48.08 33.14 53.13
C ALA A 66 -47.06 32.07 52.69
N THR A 67 -45.86 32.03 53.27
CA THR A 67 -44.73 31.22 52.76
C THR A 67 -45.00 29.71 52.78
N GLY A 68 -45.59 29.18 53.85
CA GLY A 68 -45.84 27.74 53.97
C GLY A 68 -46.78 27.15 52.90
N VAL A 69 -47.60 27.99 52.25
CA VAL A 69 -48.51 27.56 51.17
C VAL A 69 -47.75 27.43 49.84
N VAL A 70 -46.93 28.42 49.48
CA VAL A 70 -46.12 28.36 48.24
C VAL A 70 -44.98 27.35 48.34
N GLU A 71 -44.33 27.23 49.49
CA GLU A 71 -43.26 26.25 49.71
C GLU A 71 -43.81 24.82 49.70
N GLY A 72 -44.98 24.59 50.31
CA GLY A 72 -45.71 23.32 50.22
C GLY A 72 -46.30 23.01 48.83
N LEU A 73 -46.50 24.02 47.97
CA LEU A 73 -46.93 23.82 46.57
C LEU A 73 -45.75 23.46 45.67
N LEU A 74 -44.65 24.22 45.76
CA LEU A 74 -43.44 24.00 44.97
C LEU A 74 -42.77 22.66 45.30
N VAL A 75 -42.79 22.22 46.56
CA VAL A 75 -42.31 20.88 46.95
C VAL A 75 -43.23 19.77 46.38
N ARG A 76 -44.54 20.01 46.25
CA ARG A 76 -45.45 19.04 45.63
C ARG A 76 -45.25 18.96 44.11
N GLU A 77 -45.09 20.10 43.43
CA GLU A 77 -44.75 20.13 42.00
C GLU A 77 -43.39 19.47 41.72
N ALA A 78 -42.38 19.68 42.57
CA ALA A 78 -41.11 18.97 42.48
C ALA A 78 -41.27 17.44 42.65
N SER A 79 -42.03 16.98 43.67
CA SER A 79 -42.22 15.55 43.92
C SER A 79 -42.94 14.80 42.80
N LEU A 80 -43.75 15.49 41.99
CA LEU A 80 -44.45 14.92 40.83
C LEU A 80 -43.54 14.75 39.60
N LEU A 81 -42.33 15.34 39.61
CA LEU A 81 -41.32 15.19 38.55
C LEU A 81 -40.33 14.03 38.82
N GLU A 82 -40.36 13.41 40.00
CA GLU A 82 -39.33 12.44 40.42
C GLU A 82 -39.58 10.99 39.99
N GLN A 83 -40.80 10.60 39.62
CA GLN A 83 -41.09 9.26 39.11
C GLN A 83 -40.84 9.12 37.60
N ARG A 84 -39.58 9.32 37.18
CA ARG A 84 -39.17 9.08 35.80
C ARG A 84 -39.12 7.58 35.49
N VAL A 85 -39.91 7.14 34.52
CA VAL A 85 -40.10 5.72 34.18
C VAL A 85 -39.07 5.31 33.12
N ILE A 86 -37.81 5.20 33.56
CA ILE A 86 -36.68 4.91 32.67
C ILE A 86 -36.39 3.40 32.65
N VAL A 87 -36.49 2.80 31.47
CA VAL A 87 -36.07 1.42 31.20
C VAL A 87 -34.62 1.44 30.71
N ARG A 88 -33.73 0.68 31.35
CA ARG A 88 -32.32 0.50 30.94
C ARG A 88 -32.06 -0.95 30.54
N THR A 89 -31.44 -1.13 29.38
CA THR A 89 -30.93 -2.42 28.88
C THR A 89 -29.44 -2.28 28.62
N VAL A 90 -28.64 -3.27 29.02
CA VAL A 90 -27.20 -3.28 28.78
C VAL A 90 -26.81 -4.61 28.14
N ASP A 91 -26.05 -4.54 27.04
CA ASP A 91 -25.56 -5.68 26.29
C ASP A 91 -24.03 -5.68 26.36
N LEU A 92 -23.45 -6.79 26.81
CA LEU A 92 -22.02 -6.97 27.10
C LEU A 92 -21.44 -8.17 26.33
N GLU A 93 -20.25 -8.01 25.78
CA GLU A 93 -19.43 -9.12 25.28
C GLU A 93 -18.15 -9.23 26.11
N LEU A 94 -18.00 -10.36 26.80
CA LEU A 94 -16.98 -10.58 27.83
C LEU A 94 -16.08 -11.77 27.50
N VAL A 95 -14.78 -11.55 27.56
CA VAL A 95 -13.79 -12.62 27.61
C VAL A 95 -13.58 -13.01 29.06
N VAL A 96 -13.85 -14.27 29.40
CA VAL A 96 -13.81 -14.82 30.77
C VAL A 96 -12.85 -16.01 30.85
N PRO A 97 -12.12 -16.22 31.97
CA PRO A 97 -11.22 -17.35 32.11
C PRO A 97 -11.92 -18.72 32.11
N ASP A 98 -13.17 -18.77 32.57
CA ASP A 98 -14.03 -19.95 32.62
C ASP A 98 -15.48 -19.49 32.41
N VAL A 99 -16.17 -20.06 31.41
CA VAL A 99 -17.55 -19.69 31.05
C VAL A 99 -18.57 -20.19 32.07
N LEU A 100 -18.40 -21.41 32.60
CA LEU A 100 -19.35 -21.99 33.55
C LEU A 100 -19.27 -21.25 34.89
N LYS A 101 -18.05 -21.03 35.38
CA LYS A 101 -17.85 -20.25 36.60
C LYS A 101 -18.32 -18.80 36.44
N ALA A 102 -18.10 -18.17 35.28
CA ALA A 102 -18.63 -16.82 35.04
C ALA A 102 -20.17 -16.79 35.07
N ILE A 103 -20.86 -17.81 34.57
CA ILE A 103 -22.33 -17.94 34.68
C ILE A 103 -22.75 -18.03 36.16
N GLU A 104 -22.04 -18.81 36.98
CA GLU A 104 -22.30 -18.94 38.43
C GLU A 104 -22.03 -17.63 39.19
N ASP A 105 -20.86 -17.02 39.00
CA ASP A 105 -20.48 -15.76 39.66
C ASP A 105 -21.41 -14.60 39.26
N VAL A 106 -21.80 -14.48 37.99
CA VAL A 106 -22.79 -13.48 37.53
C VAL A 106 -24.19 -13.75 38.11
N SER A 107 -24.59 -15.01 38.23
CA SER A 107 -25.85 -15.39 38.90
C SER A 107 -25.84 -14.99 40.38
N ALA A 108 -24.72 -15.21 41.07
CA ALA A 108 -24.52 -14.79 42.46
C ALA A 108 -24.50 -13.27 42.61
N VAL A 109 -23.92 -12.52 41.66
CA VAL A 109 -24.03 -11.05 41.59
C VAL A 109 -25.49 -10.63 41.47
N ALA A 110 -26.26 -11.20 40.53
CA ALA A 110 -27.66 -10.85 40.34
C ALA A 110 -28.48 -11.02 41.63
N VAL A 111 -28.41 -12.21 42.26
CA VAL A 111 -29.15 -12.52 43.49
C VAL A 111 -28.70 -11.62 44.66
N ARG A 112 -27.40 -11.41 44.85
CA ARG A 112 -26.85 -10.53 45.91
C ARG A 112 -27.31 -9.07 45.77
N LEU A 113 -27.60 -8.62 44.55
CA LEU A 113 -28.07 -7.26 44.29
C LEU A 113 -29.59 -7.11 44.41
N GLY A 114 -30.35 -8.17 44.68
CA GLY A 114 -31.82 -8.18 44.71
C GLY A 114 -32.46 -8.40 43.33
N GLY A 115 -31.70 -8.96 42.39
CA GLY A 115 -32.12 -9.34 41.05
C GLY A 115 -32.28 -10.85 40.88
N TRP A 116 -32.46 -11.30 39.63
CA TRP A 116 -32.58 -12.72 39.28
C TRP A 116 -32.05 -13.01 37.87
N VAL A 117 -31.76 -14.28 37.61
CA VAL A 117 -31.39 -14.78 36.27
C VAL A 117 -32.66 -14.96 35.43
N VAL A 118 -32.71 -14.35 34.26
CA VAL A 118 -33.81 -14.47 33.30
C VAL A 118 -33.60 -15.69 32.39
N ALA A 119 -32.37 -15.89 31.93
CA ALA A 119 -31.95 -17.05 31.16
C ALA A 119 -30.44 -17.27 31.34
N GLY A 120 -30.01 -18.53 31.35
CA GLY A 120 -28.60 -18.91 31.29
C GLY A 120 -28.47 -20.12 30.37
N LYS A 121 -27.55 -20.05 29.41
CA LYS A 121 -27.27 -21.16 28.48
C LYS A 121 -25.77 -21.19 28.19
N GLN A 122 -25.12 -22.30 28.55
CA GLN A 122 -23.86 -22.69 27.93
C GLN A 122 -24.18 -23.27 26.55
N GLN A 123 -23.48 -22.82 25.51
CA GLN A 123 -23.72 -23.28 24.13
C GLN A 123 -22.68 -24.31 23.72
N GLU A 124 -21.42 -24.05 24.05
CA GLU A 124 -20.27 -24.95 23.85
C GLU A 124 -19.35 -24.90 25.08
N LYS A 125 -18.23 -25.64 25.05
CA LYS A 125 -17.19 -25.51 26.09
C LYS A 125 -16.54 -24.12 26.12
N ASN A 126 -16.52 -23.44 24.99
CA ASN A 126 -15.83 -22.17 24.78
C ASN A 126 -16.71 -20.92 24.96
N SER A 127 -18.04 -21.07 25.03
CA SER A 127 -18.99 -19.95 24.92
C SER A 127 -20.34 -20.21 25.62
N GLY A 128 -20.93 -19.11 26.10
CA GLY A 128 -22.19 -19.10 26.81
C GLY A 128 -22.86 -17.74 26.79
N SER A 129 -24.09 -17.69 27.25
CA SER A 129 -24.91 -16.48 27.30
C SER A 129 -25.74 -16.47 28.57
N ILE A 130 -25.75 -15.35 29.29
CA ILE A 130 -26.57 -15.14 30.50
C ILE A 130 -27.27 -13.78 30.44
N SER A 131 -28.56 -13.77 30.74
CA SER A 131 -29.38 -12.58 30.89
C SER A 131 -29.89 -12.49 32.32
N ILE A 132 -29.67 -11.35 32.98
CA ILE A 132 -30.12 -11.09 34.35
C ILE A 132 -30.98 -9.83 34.43
N ARG A 133 -31.86 -9.76 35.41
CA ARG A 133 -32.55 -8.52 35.82
C ARG A 133 -32.03 -8.10 37.18
N VAL A 134 -31.72 -6.81 37.34
CA VAL A 134 -31.20 -6.20 38.58
C VAL A 134 -31.99 -4.91 38.86
N PRO A 135 -32.30 -4.57 40.12
CA PRO A 135 -32.96 -3.30 40.45
C PRO A 135 -32.27 -2.10 39.76
N SER A 136 -33.05 -1.22 39.15
CA SER A 136 -32.54 -0.14 38.28
C SER A 136 -31.55 0.78 39.02
N LEU A 137 -31.80 1.06 40.30
CA LEU A 137 -30.92 1.81 41.20
C LEU A 137 -29.55 1.14 41.46
N ARG A 138 -29.37 -0.14 41.11
CA ARG A 138 -28.15 -0.94 41.34
C ARG A 138 -27.52 -1.47 40.05
N VAL A 139 -28.02 -1.09 38.87
CA VAL A 139 -27.47 -1.56 37.58
C VAL A 139 -25.99 -1.20 37.44
N ASP A 140 -25.59 0.01 37.79
CA ASP A 140 -24.18 0.45 37.68
C ASP A 140 -23.27 -0.22 38.74
N GLU A 141 -23.83 -0.73 39.84
CA GLU A 141 -23.14 -1.61 40.81
C GLU A 141 -22.93 -3.01 40.23
N ALA A 142 -23.96 -3.57 39.58
CA ALA A 142 -23.87 -4.85 38.88
C ALA A 142 -22.81 -4.82 37.78
N LEU A 143 -22.82 -3.79 36.91
CA LEU A 143 -21.85 -3.64 35.84
C LEU A 143 -20.41 -3.57 36.36
N ARG A 144 -20.16 -2.87 37.48
CA ARG A 144 -18.81 -2.87 38.11
C ARG A 144 -18.40 -4.26 38.61
N ALA A 145 -19.31 -5.00 39.24
CA ALA A 145 -19.04 -6.37 39.67
C ALA A 145 -18.79 -7.32 38.48
N ILE A 146 -19.63 -7.27 37.45
CA ILE A 146 -19.53 -8.10 36.24
C ILE A 146 -18.22 -7.83 35.49
N ARG A 147 -17.85 -6.55 35.28
CA ARG A 147 -16.56 -6.20 34.64
C ARG A 147 -15.35 -6.72 35.41
N SER A 148 -15.44 -6.91 36.73
CA SER A 148 -14.35 -7.48 37.54
C SER A 148 -14.19 -9.01 37.44
N LEU A 149 -15.17 -9.71 36.85
CA LEU A 149 -15.11 -11.15 36.55
C LEU A 149 -14.52 -11.44 35.16
N ALA A 150 -14.53 -10.45 34.27
CA ALA A 150 -14.00 -10.56 32.91
C ALA A 150 -12.49 -10.32 32.87
N ALA A 151 -11.77 -11.12 32.07
CA ALA A 151 -10.38 -10.85 31.71
C ALA A 151 -10.27 -9.67 30.73
N LYS A 152 -11.29 -9.45 29.90
CA LYS A 152 -11.44 -8.31 28.99
C LYS A 152 -12.91 -8.09 28.63
N VAL A 153 -13.34 -6.82 28.58
CA VAL A 153 -14.59 -6.41 27.92
C VAL A 153 -14.27 -6.13 26.46
N GLU A 154 -15.02 -6.72 25.52
CA GLU A 154 -14.85 -6.44 24.08
C GLU A 154 -15.88 -5.44 23.56
N ALA A 155 -17.12 -5.53 24.03
CA ALA A 155 -18.17 -4.56 23.73
C ALA A 155 -19.03 -4.32 24.98
N GLU A 156 -19.49 -3.09 25.12
CA GLU A 156 -20.54 -2.69 26.06
C GLU A 156 -21.45 -1.68 25.36
N THR A 157 -22.75 -1.96 25.33
CA THR A 157 -23.80 -1.06 24.83
C THR A 157 -24.83 -0.86 25.92
N SER A 158 -25.09 0.38 26.33
CA SER A 158 -26.15 0.71 27.29
C SER A 158 -27.23 1.54 26.61
N THR A 159 -28.41 0.96 26.44
CA THR A 159 -29.61 1.62 25.91
C THR A 159 -30.49 2.08 27.08
N SER A 160 -31.02 3.31 27.00
CA SER A 160 -32.00 3.83 27.96
C SER A 160 -33.19 4.43 27.22
N GLN A 161 -34.41 4.13 27.67
CA GLN A 161 -35.66 4.62 27.10
C GLN A 161 -36.51 5.23 28.22
N ASP A 162 -37.00 6.44 28.00
CA ASP A 162 -37.86 7.14 28.96
C ASP A 162 -39.34 6.95 28.56
N PHE A 163 -40.12 6.34 29.45
CA PHE A 163 -41.55 6.08 29.29
C PHE A 163 -42.40 6.94 30.25
N THR A 164 -41.83 8.01 30.84
CA THR A 164 -42.54 8.87 31.81
C THR A 164 -43.83 9.43 31.22
N ASP A 165 -43.79 9.94 29.99
CA ASP A 165 -44.97 10.49 29.30
C ASP A 165 -46.08 9.43 29.13
N GLU A 166 -45.72 8.22 28.67
CA GLU A 166 -46.69 7.13 28.48
C GLU A 166 -47.27 6.65 29.82
N TYR A 167 -46.47 6.65 30.89
CA TYR A 167 -46.93 6.29 32.23
C TYR A 167 -47.94 7.31 32.76
N VAL A 168 -47.64 8.61 32.67
CA VAL A 168 -48.52 9.70 33.09
C VAL A 168 -49.83 9.71 32.29
N ASP A 169 -49.76 9.56 30.96
CA ASP A 169 -50.94 9.46 30.08
C ASP A 169 -51.81 8.24 30.44
N THR A 170 -51.20 7.09 30.72
CA THR A 170 -51.93 5.88 31.08
C THR A 170 -52.53 6.00 32.48
N GLN A 171 -51.86 6.68 33.41
CA GLN A 171 -52.35 6.94 34.77
C GLN A 171 -53.56 7.89 34.75
N ALA A 172 -53.47 8.98 33.97
CA ALA A 172 -54.59 9.88 33.71
C ALA A 172 -55.77 9.14 33.06
N ARG A 173 -55.51 8.25 32.09
CA ARG A 173 -56.53 7.41 31.45
C ARG A 173 -57.24 6.49 32.44
N VAL A 174 -56.51 5.79 33.32
CA VAL A 174 -57.12 4.95 34.38
C VAL A 174 -57.96 5.77 35.34
N SER A 175 -57.53 6.98 35.71
CA SER A 175 -58.29 7.89 36.58
C SER A 175 -59.60 8.32 35.93
N ASN A 176 -59.54 8.78 34.66
CA ASN A 176 -60.71 9.20 33.89
C ASN A 176 -61.70 8.05 33.66
N LEU A 177 -61.23 6.85 33.31
CA LEU A 177 -62.10 5.69 33.11
C LEU A 177 -62.79 5.27 34.41
N ARG A 178 -62.11 5.30 35.57
CA ARG A 178 -62.74 5.05 36.89
C ARG A 178 -63.79 6.11 37.25
N ALA A 179 -63.58 7.37 36.87
CA ALA A 179 -64.59 8.41 37.04
C ALA A 179 -65.84 8.15 36.16
N THR A 180 -65.64 7.70 34.92
CA THR A 180 -66.72 7.24 34.03
C THR A 180 -67.45 6.01 34.59
N GLU A 181 -66.73 5.01 35.13
CA GLU A 181 -67.32 3.85 35.78
C GLU A 181 -68.23 4.27 36.95
N ALA A 182 -67.74 5.14 37.83
CA ALA A 182 -68.50 5.66 38.97
C ALA A 182 -69.69 6.54 38.56
N ALA A 183 -69.68 7.13 37.36
CA ALA A 183 -70.83 7.82 36.78
C ALA A 183 -71.85 6.83 36.21
N LEU A 184 -71.41 5.82 35.47
CA LEU A 184 -72.27 4.77 34.90
C LEU A 184 -73.00 3.97 36.00
N VAL A 185 -72.34 3.65 37.11
CA VAL A 185 -72.97 3.00 38.27
C VAL A 185 -74.12 3.86 38.83
N LYS A 186 -73.92 5.18 38.97
CA LYS A 186 -74.96 6.13 39.43
C LYS A 186 -76.11 6.36 38.45
N ILE A 187 -75.93 5.95 37.19
CA ILE A 187 -77.00 5.93 36.17
C ILE A 187 -77.74 4.58 36.24
N LEU A 188 -77.02 3.47 36.41
CA LEU A 188 -77.58 2.13 36.62
C LEU A 188 -78.49 2.08 37.85
N GLU A 189 -78.08 2.70 38.96
CA GLU A 189 -78.88 2.89 40.18
C GLU A 189 -80.21 3.63 39.95
N LYS A 190 -80.36 4.34 38.83
CA LYS A 190 -81.52 5.17 38.47
C LYS A 190 -82.31 4.62 37.28
N ALA A 191 -81.87 3.50 36.68
CA ALA A 191 -82.53 2.89 35.53
C ALA A 191 -83.92 2.37 35.91
N GLN A 192 -84.98 2.95 35.31
CA GLN A 192 -86.37 2.55 35.59
C GLN A 192 -86.87 1.43 34.67
N THR A 193 -86.16 1.12 33.59
CA THR A 193 -86.47 -0.01 32.70
C THR A 193 -85.33 -1.01 32.62
N VAL A 194 -85.67 -2.27 32.35
CA VAL A 194 -84.69 -3.35 32.11
C VAL A 194 -83.81 -3.04 30.89
N GLN A 195 -84.34 -2.34 29.90
CA GLN A 195 -83.60 -2.01 28.67
C GLN A 195 -82.53 -0.94 28.92
N ASP A 196 -82.84 0.10 29.71
CA ASP A 196 -81.85 1.09 30.14
C ASP A 196 -80.74 0.43 30.98
N ALA A 197 -81.12 -0.45 31.91
CA ALA A 197 -80.17 -1.18 32.75
C ALA A 197 -79.22 -2.07 31.92
N LEU A 198 -79.73 -2.76 30.90
CA LEU A 198 -78.90 -3.58 29.99
C LEU A 198 -77.95 -2.74 29.13
N LEU A 199 -78.38 -1.56 28.66
CA LEU A 199 -77.53 -0.63 27.92
C LEU A 199 -76.39 -0.09 28.80
N VAL A 200 -76.70 0.37 30.00
CA VAL A 200 -75.69 0.87 30.96
C VAL A 200 -74.75 -0.24 31.40
N GLN A 201 -75.26 -1.46 31.65
CA GLN A 201 -74.43 -2.62 31.98
C GLN A 201 -73.48 -3.01 30.83
N THR A 202 -73.88 -2.83 29.57
CA THR A 202 -73.03 -3.08 28.40
C THR A 202 -71.85 -2.11 28.36
N GLU A 203 -72.10 -0.81 28.49
CA GLU A 203 -71.03 0.20 28.49
C GLU A 203 -70.15 0.10 29.76
N LEU A 204 -70.73 -0.21 30.92
CA LEU A 204 -69.99 -0.48 32.16
C LEU A 204 -69.02 -1.66 32.01
N THR A 205 -69.43 -2.71 31.30
CA THR A 205 -68.59 -3.90 31.02
C THR A 205 -67.42 -3.52 30.10
N LYS A 206 -67.68 -2.71 29.07
CA LYS A 206 -66.63 -2.17 28.18
C LYS A 206 -65.64 -1.28 28.93
N VAL A 207 -66.12 -0.31 29.71
CA VAL A 207 -65.26 0.59 30.51
C VAL A 207 -64.39 -0.20 31.48
N ARG A 208 -64.90 -1.28 32.10
CA ARG A 208 -64.08 -2.18 32.93
C ARG A 208 -62.95 -2.87 32.17
N GLY A 209 -63.23 -3.39 30.97
CA GLY A 209 -62.18 -3.97 30.11
C GLY A 209 -61.10 -2.95 29.70
N GLU A 210 -61.48 -1.70 29.46
CA GLU A 210 -60.54 -0.60 29.19
C GLU A 210 -59.70 -0.26 30.45
N ILE A 211 -60.33 -0.23 31.63
CA ILE A 211 -59.66 -0.02 32.93
C ILE A 211 -58.63 -1.13 33.21
N GLU A 212 -59.01 -2.40 33.03
CA GLU A 212 -58.15 -3.57 33.24
C GLU A 212 -56.95 -3.54 32.28
N THR A 213 -57.19 -3.22 31.01
CA THR A 213 -56.14 -3.09 29.99
C THR A 213 -55.14 -2.00 30.34
N ALA A 214 -55.62 -0.81 30.73
CA ALA A 214 -54.76 0.33 31.07
C ALA A 214 -54.00 0.11 32.39
N GLN A 215 -54.61 -0.53 33.40
CA GLN A 215 -53.90 -0.96 34.62
C GLN A 215 -52.83 -2.01 34.33
N GLY A 216 -53.10 -2.95 33.41
CA GLY A 216 -52.11 -3.91 32.92
C GLY A 216 -50.89 -3.22 32.30
N ARG A 217 -51.10 -2.16 31.51
CA ARG A 217 -50.01 -1.37 30.92
C ARG A 217 -49.19 -0.60 31.97
N LEU A 218 -49.83 0.05 32.94
CA LEU A 218 -49.12 0.71 34.06
C LEU A 218 -48.22 -0.28 34.80
N LYS A 219 -48.78 -1.42 35.21
CA LYS A 219 -48.04 -2.46 35.94
C LYS A 219 -46.86 -3.01 35.12
N PHE A 220 -47.01 -3.15 33.81
CA PHE A 220 -45.91 -3.54 32.92
C PHE A 220 -44.80 -2.49 32.88
N LEU A 221 -45.15 -1.20 32.75
CA LEU A 221 -44.16 -0.10 32.75
C LEU A 221 -43.42 -0.02 34.08
N GLU A 222 -44.14 -0.10 35.21
CA GLU A 222 -43.57 -0.14 36.57
C GLU A 222 -42.58 -1.30 36.74
N GLN A 223 -43.00 -2.53 36.39
CA GLN A 223 -42.15 -3.71 36.51
C GLN A 223 -40.93 -3.68 35.57
N THR A 224 -41.02 -3.00 34.44
CA THR A 224 -39.93 -2.89 33.45
C THR A 224 -38.95 -1.76 33.78
N ALA A 225 -39.40 -0.66 34.38
CA ALA A 225 -38.53 0.42 34.85
C ALA A 225 -37.86 0.09 36.21
N ALA A 226 -38.51 -0.72 37.05
CA ALA A 226 -37.95 -1.14 38.34
C ALA A 226 -36.68 -2.01 38.20
N PHE A 227 -36.52 -2.76 37.10
CA PHE A 227 -35.41 -3.68 36.90
C PHE A 227 -34.75 -3.51 35.52
N SER A 228 -33.48 -3.13 35.50
CA SER A 228 -32.68 -3.13 34.27
C SER A 228 -32.39 -4.54 33.80
N LEU A 229 -32.41 -4.76 32.48
CA LEU A 229 -31.96 -6.00 31.84
C LEU A 229 -30.47 -5.89 31.52
N ILE A 230 -29.67 -6.90 31.89
CA ILE A 230 -28.28 -7.03 31.44
C ILE A 230 -28.14 -8.36 30.71
N ASN A 231 -27.80 -8.31 29.42
CA ASN A 231 -27.45 -9.46 28.60
C ASN A 231 -25.92 -9.55 28.50
N MET A 232 -25.37 -10.76 28.61
CA MET A 232 -23.94 -11.01 28.49
C MET A 232 -23.68 -12.19 27.54
N GLY A 233 -22.97 -11.91 26.45
CA GLY A 233 -22.18 -12.91 25.74
C GLY A 233 -20.89 -13.19 26.50
N LEU A 234 -20.58 -14.47 26.70
CA LEU A 234 -19.41 -14.96 27.41
C LEU A 234 -18.60 -15.88 26.49
N LYS A 235 -17.29 -15.66 26.39
CA LYS A 235 -16.38 -16.57 25.68
C LYS A 235 -15.05 -16.72 26.38
N LEU A 236 -14.38 -17.85 26.16
CA LEU A 236 -12.98 -18.04 26.56
C LEU A 236 -12.05 -17.12 25.76
N PRO A 237 -10.88 -16.73 26.31
CA PRO A 237 -9.80 -16.15 25.52
C PRO A 237 -9.32 -17.16 24.46
N PRO A 238 -8.78 -16.69 23.32
CA PRO A 238 -8.09 -17.59 22.40
C PRO A 238 -6.94 -18.29 23.10
N SER A 239 -6.81 -19.59 22.84
CA SER A 239 -5.61 -20.35 23.22
C SER A 239 -4.40 -19.93 22.35
N SER A 240 -3.18 -20.09 22.86
CA SER A 240 -1.96 -19.73 22.13
C SER A 240 -1.37 -20.92 21.36
N MET A 241 -0.99 -20.73 20.10
CA MET A 241 -0.16 -21.67 19.33
C MET A 241 1.19 -21.07 18.95
N VAL A 242 2.20 -21.94 18.77
CA VAL A 242 3.51 -21.55 18.25
C VAL A 242 3.40 -21.30 16.75
N VAL A 243 3.88 -20.14 16.33
CA VAL A 243 4.05 -19.71 14.94
C VAL A 243 5.52 -19.32 14.75
N ASP A 244 6.04 -19.57 13.55
CA ASP A 244 7.39 -19.24 13.10
C ASP A 244 7.26 -18.52 11.76
N ALA A 245 7.65 -17.25 11.70
CA ALA A 245 7.58 -16.39 10.52
C ALA A 245 8.69 -16.69 9.48
N GLY A 246 9.65 -17.54 9.84
CA GLY A 246 10.86 -17.82 9.08
C GLY A 246 12.01 -16.87 9.42
N VAL A 247 13.17 -17.14 8.83
CA VAL A 247 14.41 -16.37 9.06
C VAL A 247 14.38 -14.99 8.40
N ASP A 248 15.07 -14.04 9.03
CA ASP A 248 15.28 -12.67 8.54
C ASP A 248 15.66 -12.62 7.05
N ARG A 249 15.10 -11.63 6.35
CA ARG A 249 15.15 -11.53 4.89
C ARG A 249 15.89 -10.28 4.44
N MET A 250 16.63 -10.44 3.34
CA MET A 250 17.02 -9.31 2.50
C MET A 250 16.22 -9.38 1.19
N VAL A 251 15.67 -8.25 0.78
CA VAL A 251 14.85 -8.08 -0.43
C VAL A 251 15.30 -6.83 -1.17
N MET A 252 15.15 -6.78 -2.49
CA MET A 252 15.48 -5.60 -3.28
C MET A 252 14.23 -4.75 -3.54
N GLU A 253 14.40 -3.43 -3.54
CA GLU A 253 13.37 -2.47 -3.95
C GLU A 253 12.87 -2.82 -5.36
N GLY A 254 11.54 -2.93 -5.53
CA GLY A 254 10.90 -3.34 -6.77
C GLY A 254 10.92 -4.85 -7.08
N ALA A 255 11.60 -5.68 -6.28
CA ALA A 255 11.63 -7.13 -6.45
C ALA A 255 10.66 -7.87 -5.50
N PRO A 256 10.00 -8.96 -5.94
CA PRO A 256 9.11 -9.75 -5.08
C PRO A 256 9.88 -10.59 -4.07
N GLY A 257 9.71 -10.29 -2.79
CA GLY A 257 10.10 -11.15 -1.66
C GLY A 257 9.04 -12.22 -1.40
N SER A 258 9.49 -13.47 -1.19
CA SER A 258 8.61 -14.59 -0.83
C SER A 258 8.63 -14.88 0.67
N PHE A 259 7.45 -15.02 1.26
CA PHE A 259 7.21 -15.20 2.69
C PHE A 259 6.34 -16.44 2.95
N ARG A 260 6.63 -17.18 4.02
CA ARG A 260 5.91 -18.39 4.43
C ARG A 260 6.13 -18.63 5.91
N ALA A 261 5.08 -18.93 6.66
CA ALA A 261 5.16 -19.26 8.08
C ALA A 261 4.93 -20.76 8.33
N SER A 262 5.54 -21.26 9.40
CA SER A 262 5.29 -22.56 10.03
C SER A 262 4.42 -22.36 11.27
N PHE A 263 3.60 -23.34 11.66
CA PHE A 263 2.90 -23.32 12.95
C PHE A 263 2.51 -24.73 13.41
N THR A 264 2.39 -24.93 14.73
CA THR A 264 1.90 -26.18 15.33
C THR A 264 0.56 -25.93 16.00
N PRO A 265 -0.57 -26.24 15.32
CA PRO A 265 -1.89 -26.07 15.90
C PRO A 265 -2.25 -27.24 16.84
N PRO A 266 -3.19 -27.05 17.78
CA PRO A 266 -3.71 -28.13 18.61
C PRO A 266 -4.59 -29.10 17.77
N PRO A 267 -4.70 -30.39 18.14
CA PRO A 267 -5.37 -31.40 17.30
C PRO A 267 -6.87 -31.22 17.05
N TRP A 268 -7.52 -30.29 17.74
CA TRP A 268 -8.95 -29.97 17.57
C TRP A 268 -9.21 -28.86 16.54
N ALA A 269 -8.16 -28.15 16.08
CA ALA A 269 -8.29 -27.03 15.14
C ALA A 269 -8.13 -27.52 13.69
N ASP A 270 -9.07 -27.14 12.83
CA ASP A 270 -9.22 -27.66 11.46
C ASP A 270 -9.29 -26.57 10.39
N ASP A 271 -10.06 -25.50 10.63
CA ASP A 271 -10.06 -24.27 9.84
C ASP A 271 -8.97 -23.30 10.30
N PHE A 272 -8.30 -22.62 9.35
CA PHE A 272 -7.19 -21.71 9.61
C PHE A 272 -7.21 -20.49 8.69
N ASP A 273 -7.03 -19.30 9.25
CA ASP A 273 -6.72 -18.07 8.52
C ASP A 273 -5.44 -17.39 9.03
N TYR A 274 -4.76 -16.67 8.14
CA TYR A 274 -3.58 -15.88 8.45
C TYR A 274 -3.65 -14.50 7.82
N VAL A 275 -2.92 -13.57 8.44
CA VAL A 275 -2.73 -12.18 8.00
C VAL A 275 -1.24 -11.85 8.05
N TRP A 276 -0.69 -11.38 6.94
CA TRP A 276 0.65 -10.81 6.86
C TRP A 276 0.57 -9.28 6.80
N ASP A 277 1.19 -8.60 7.75
CA ASP A 277 1.43 -7.16 7.74
C ASP A 277 2.92 -6.93 7.43
N PHE A 278 3.22 -6.17 6.37
CA PHE A 278 4.59 -5.98 5.90
C PHE A 278 5.30 -4.73 6.47
N GLY A 279 4.62 -3.96 7.34
CA GLY A 279 5.19 -2.80 8.03
C GLY A 279 5.48 -1.57 7.16
N ASP A 280 5.37 -1.67 5.83
CA ASP A 280 5.55 -0.56 4.87
C ASP A 280 4.26 0.23 4.60
N GLY A 281 3.19 -0.05 5.35
CA GLY A 281 1.87 0.59 5.19
C GLY A 281 1.07 0.07 3.99
N SER A 282 1.46 -1.06 3.38
CA SER A 282 0.62 -1.76 2.40
C SER A 282 -0.56 -2.48 3.05
N GLU A 283 -1.58 -2.85 2.26
CA GLU A 283 -2.73 -3.59 2.77
C GLU A 283 -2.32 -5.01 3.22
N PRO A 284 -2.68 -5.45 4.44
CA PRO A 284 -2.27 -6.76 4.94
C PRO A 284 -2.80 -7.93 4.08
N VAL A 285 -1.93 -8.88 3.74
CA VAL A 285 -2.28 -10.00 2.87
C VAL A 285 -2.87 -11.14 3.69
N THR A 286 -4.15 -11.42 3.46
CA THR A 286 -4.91 -12.48 4.14
C THR A 286 -4.98 -13.78 3.34
N GLY A 287 -5.03 -14.93 4.00
CA GLY A 287 -5.32 -16.21 3.32
C GLY A 287 -5.64 -17.37 4.28
N THR A 288 -6.25 -18.44 3.74
CA THR A 288 -6.61 -19.65 4.50
C THR A 288 -5.83 -20.90 4.07
N ARG A 289 -5.08 -20.80 2.97
CA ARG A 289 -4.41 -21.95 2.35
C ARG A 289 -3.21 -22.41 3.19
N THR A 290 -3.33 -23.56 3.84
CA THR A 290 -2.29 -24.21 4.65
C THR A 290 -2.12 -25.68 4.24
N ALA A 291 -0.95 -26.26 4.50
CA ALA A 291 -0.64 -27.68 4.25
C ALA A 291 0.11 -28.27 5.44
N LEU A 292 0.08 -29.59 5.63
CA LEU A 292 0.85 -30.28 6.67
C LEU A 292 2.36 -30.25 6.40
N THR A 293 3.17 -30.26 7.44
CA THR A 293 4.63 -30.51 7.39
C THR A 293 4.93 -31.97 7.07
N ILE A 294 6.17 -32.27 6.66
CA ILE A 294 6.61 -33.63 6.27
C ILE A 294 6.63 -34.59 7.48
N ASP A 295 6.92 -34.07 8.68
CA ASP A 295 6.84 -34.78 9.95
C ASP A 295 5.38 -34.98 10.47
N GLY A 296 4.40 -34.30 9.88
CA GLY A 296 2.99 -34.31 10.32
C GLY A 296 2.71 -33.62 11.67
N GLN A 297 3.71 -32.98 12.30
CA GLN A 297 3.59 -32.32 13.61
C GLN A 297 3.23 -30.82 13.53
N GLY A 298 3.14 -30.27 12.32
CA GLY A 298 2.80 -28.87 12.09
C GLY A 298 2.15 -28.63 10.74
N ARG A 299 2.01 -27.34 10.43
CA ARG A 299 1.47 -26.84 9.18
C ARG A 299 2.33 -25.70 8.65
N VAL A 300 2.30 -25.50 7.34
CA VAL A 300 2.90 -24.36 6.65
C VAL A 300 1.84 -23.59 5.88
N THR A 301 2.02 -22.26 5.77
CA THR A 301 1.17 -21.44 4.90
C THR A 301 1.45 -21.69 3.42
N ALA A 302 0.52 -21.28 2.56
CA ALA A 302 0.88 -20.91 1.20
C ALA A 302 1.93 -19.78 1.22
N THR A 303 2.69 -19.65 0.13
CA THR A 303 3.74 -18.63 0.03
C THR A 303 3.11 -17.32 -0.43
N VAL A 304 3.30 -16.27 0.36
CA VAL A 304 2.90 -14.89 0.03
C VAL A 304 4.05 -14.21 -0.70
N SER A 305 3.74 -13.37 -1.69
CA SER A 305 4.71 -12.57 -2.42
C SER A 305 4.41 -11.10 -2.20
N HIS A 306 5.40 -10.33 -1.74
CA HIS A 306 5.28 -8.88 -1.52
C HIS A 306 6.46 -8.11 -2.13
N THR A 307 6.21 -6.89 -2.60
CA THR A 307 7.20 -6.07 -3.32
C THR A 307 7.30 -4.68 -2.68
N TYR A 308 8.38 -4.45 -1.94
CA TYR A 308 8.67 -3.17 -1.32
C TYR A 308 9.02 -2.11 -2.37
N LYS A 309 8.39 -0.93 -2.26
CA LYS A 309 8.55 0.18 -3.22
C LYS A 309 9.59 1.22 -2.79
N ASP A 310 9.97 1.24 -1.51
CA ASP A 310 10.95 2.19 -0.99
C ASP A 310 11.81 1.53 0.11
N ALA A 311 13.13 1.52 -0.09
CA ALA A 311 14.11 1.05 0.85
C ALA A 311 14.40 2.03 2.00
N THR A 312 13.90 3.28 1.96
CA THR A 312 14.16 4.27 3.04
C THR A 312 13.53 3.87 4.38
N LEU A 313 12.49 3.03 4.36
CA LEU A 313 11.83 2.48 5.55
C LEU A 313 12.54 1.23 6.12
N SER A 314 13.66 0.79 5.52
CA SER A 314 14.41 -0.38 5.99
C SER A 314 15.20 -0.09 7.28
N PRO A 315 15.24 -1.02 8.26
CA PRO A 315 14.61 -2.34 8.26
C PRO A 315 13.13 -2.30 8.67
N LEU A 316 12.33 -3.14 8.01
CA LEU A 316 10.90 -3.31 8.26
C LEU A 316 10.65 -4.51 9.17
N ILE A 317 9.64 -4.40 10.04
CA ILE A 317 9.17 -5.51 10.88
C ILE A 317 7.93 -6.10 10.20
N VAL A 318 8.06 -7.31 9.66
CA VAL A 318 6.95 -8.04 9.04
C VAL A 318 6.31 -8.93 10.11
N THR A 319 5.01 -8.81 10.29
CA THR A 319 4.25 -9.56 11.29
C THR A 319 3.33 -10.57 10.61
N VAL A 320 3.41 -11.85 11.00
CA VAL A 320 2.38 -12.84 10.67
C VAL A 320 1.47 -13.04 11.88
N LYS A 321 0.17 -13.10 11.64
CA LYS A 321 -0.85 -13.53 12.61
C LYS A 321 -1.58 -14.74 12.05
N MET A 322 -1.80 -15.74 12.89
CA MET A 322 -2.44 -17.01 12.57
C MET A 322 -3.64 -17.20 13.50
N ARG A 323 -4.74 -17.69 12.95
CA ARG A 323 -5.98 -18.03 13.67
C ARG A 323 -6.41 -19.43 13.27
N GLY A 324 -6.81 -20.23 14.23
CA GLY A 324 -7.41 -21.56 14.03
C GLY A 324 -8.75 -21.66 14.74
N ARG A 325 -9.72 -22.32 14.11
CA ARG A 325 -11.05 -22.62 14.67
C ARG A 325 -11.21 -24.13 14.79
N GLY A 326 -12.15 -24.56 15.62
CA GLY A 326 -12.55 -25.96 15.78
C GLY A 326 -13.38 -26.17 17.05
N GLU A 327 -13.70 -27.42 17.40
CA GLU A 327 -14.67 -27.75 18.47
C GLU A 327 -14.34 -27.22 19.87
N ALA A 328 -13.07 -26.88 20.15
CA ALA A 328 -12.67 -26.29 21.43
C ALA A 328 -12.61 -24.75 21.43
N GLY A 329 -12.93 -24.09 20.31
CA GLY A 329 -13.03 -22.64 20.19
C GLY A 329 -12.00 -22.01 19.24
N LEU A 330 -11.28 -21.00 19.74
CA LEU A 330 -10.32 -20.20 18.97
C LEU A 330 -8.89 -20.45 19.47
N VAL A 331 -7.95 -20.58 18.54
CA VAL A 331 -6.51 -20.55 18.79
C VAL A 331 -5.89 -19.43 17.98
N GLU A 332 -4.99 -18.66 18.57
CA GLU A 332 -4.26 -17.57 17.91
C GLU A 332 -2.75 -17.74 18.13
N GLY A 333 -1.97 -17.25 17.18
CA GLY A 333 -0.52 -17.18 17.28
C GLY A 333 0.02 -16.07 16.39
N SER A 334 1.19 -15.54 16.71
CA SER A 334 1.81 -14.47 15.92
C SER A 334 3.31 -14.52 16.09
N ASP A 335 4.04 -14.16 15.05
CA ASP A 335 5.49 -14.04 15.04
C ASP A 335 5.95 -12.92 14.09
N THR A 336 7.19 -12.47 14.20
CA THR A 336 7.75 -11.35 13.45
C THR A 336 9.11 -11.66 12.84
N VAL A 337 9.31 -11.28 11.58
CA VAL A 337 10.57 -11.43 10.85
C VAL A 337 11.08 -10.07 10.36
N ILE A 338 12.38 -9.81 10.46
CA ILE A 338 12.98 -8.54 10.03
C ILE A 338 13.28 -8.61 8.53
N VAL A 339 12.89 -7.57 7.80
CA VAL A 339 13.19 -7.42 6.37
C VAL A 339 14.04 -6.20 6.10
N SER A 340 15.26 -6.44 5.62
CA SER A 340 16.13 -5.41 5.08
C SER A 340 15.84 -5.20 3.60
N VAL A 341 15.46 -3.99 3.20
CA VAL A 341 15.24 -3.62 1.79
C VAL A 341 16.45 -2.85 1.27
N ARG A 342 16.97 -3.23 0.10
CA ARG A 342 18.09 -2.53 -0.57
C ARG A 342 17.69 -2.03 -1.95
N LYS A 343 18.16 -0.85 -2.35
CA LYS A 343 17.95 -0.34 -3.72
C LYS A 343 18.80 -1.14 -4.72
N VAL A 344 18.26 -1.41 -5.91
CA VAL A 344 19.05 -2.00 -7.01
C VAL A 344 19.92 -0.89 -7.61
N PRO A 345 21.25 -0.99 -7.61
CA PRO A 345 22.13 0.03 -8.19
C PRO A 345 22.01 0.05 -9.72
N ARG A 346 21.58 1.20 -10.28
CA ARG A 346 21.37 1.39 -11.73
C ARG A 346 22.60 1.98 -12.42
N ILE A 347 22.92 1.49 -13.61
CA ILE A 347 23.93 2.06 -14.50
C ILE A 347 23.24 3.04 -15.46
N GLU A 348 23.51 4.34 -15.34
CA GLU A 348 23.17 5.29 -16.41
C GLU A 348 24.27 5.22 -17.48
N VAL A 349 23.88 5.23 -18.76
CA VAL A 349 24.79 5.04 -19.90
C VAL A 349 24.49 6.12 -20.95
N TYR A 350 25.54 6.79 -21.42
CA TYR A 350 25.47 7.87 -22.40
C TYR A 350 26.37 7.57 -23.60
N ALA A 351 25.81 7.67 -24.80
CA ALA A 351 26.57 7.78 -26.04
C ALA A 351 26.93 9.26 -26.32
N GLY A 352 27.94 9.49 -27.17
CA GLY A 352 28.08 10.76 -27.88
C GLY A 352 27.02 10.95 -28.97
N ASP A 353 27.12 12.06 -29.69
CA ASP A 353 26.18 12.44 -30.76
C ASP A 353 26.14 11.43 -31.93
N ASP A 354 25.06 11.50 -32.72
CA ASP A 354 24.94 10.79 -34.01
C ASP A 354 26.09 11.17 -34.95
N VAL A 355 26.66 10.19 -35.66
CA VAL A 355 27.90 10.37 -36.44
C VAL A 355 27.60 10.36 -37.95
N GLU A 356 28.04 11.40 -38.66
CA GLU A 356 28.02 11.44 -40.13
C GLU A 356 29.44 11.28 -40.71
N LEU A 357 29.61 10.40 -41.70
CA LEU A 357 30.90 10.11 -42.34
C LEU A 357 30.73 9.62 -43.78
N GLN A 358 31.81 9.59 -44.56
CA GLN A 358 31.82 8.96 -45.90
C GLN A 358 32.21 7.48 -45.81
N GLU A 359 31.72 6.65 -46.73
CA GLU A 359 32.10 5.24 -46.81
C GLU A 359 33.63 5.05 -46.86
N GLY A 360 34.13 4.05 -46.13
CA GLY A 360 35.57 3.82 -45.92
C GLY A 360 36.25 4.71 -44.88
N GLN A 361 35.58 5.73 -44.30
CA GLN A 361 36.13 6.52 -43.20
C GLN A 361 36.00 5.79 -41.85
N GLN A 362 36.94 6.07 -40.94
CA GLN A 362 36.94 5.50 -39.58
C GLN A 362 36.03 6.32 -38.65
N ALA A 363 34.89 5.71 -38.27
CA ALA A 363 34.07 6.15 -37.16
C ALA A 363 34.84 6.05 -35.84
N ARG A 364 34.58 6.99 -34.92
CA ARG A 364 35.13 6.96 -33.55
C ARG A 364 33.99 7.16 -32.56
N PHE A 365 33.77 6.18 -31.71
CA PHE A 365 32.71 6.20 -30.72
C PHE A 365 33.28 6.40 -29.32
N LEU A 366 32.58 7.20 -28.53
CA LEU A 366 32.78 7.38 -27.11
C LEU A 366 31.45 7.10 -26.42
N ALA A 367 31.48 6.27 -25.39
CA ALA A 367 30.40 6.14 -24.44
C ALA A 367 30.92 6.33 -23.02
N SER A 368 30.06 6.83 -22.14
CA SER A 368 30.33 6.98 -20.71
C SER A 368 29.20 6.36 -19.90
N PHE A 369 29.48 5.97 -18.65
CA PHE A 369 28.49 5.35 -17.79
C PHE A 369 28.80 5.61 -16.30
N THR A 370 27.76 5.64 -15.47
CA THR A 370 27.90 5.80 -14.02
C THR A 370 28.35 4.49 -13.36
N ARG A 371 29.20 4.58 -12.35
CA ARG A 371 29.55 3.45 -11.48
C ARG A 371 28.93 3.65 -10.08
N PRO A 372 27.68 3.23 -9.83
CA PRO A 372 27.12 3.22 -8.48
C PRO A 372 27.86 2.21 -7.60
N GLU A 373 27.79 2.41 -6.28
CA GLU A 373 28.33 1.46 -5.30
C GLU A 373 27.60 0.11 -5.35
N GLY A 374 28.28 -0.95 -4.90
CA GLY A 374 27.75 -2.32 -4.89
C GLY A 374 27.88 -3.08 -6.22
N LEU A 375 28.24 -2.42 -7.32
CA LEU A 375 28.51 -3.08 -8.62
C LEU A 375 29.98 -3.49 -8.80
N LYS A 376 30.19 -4.67 -9.40
CA LYS A 376 31.49 -5.29 -9.69
C LYS A 376 31.52 -5.88 -11.11
N ASP A 377 32.69 -6.36 -11.55
CA ASP A 377 32.90 -7.13 -12.79
C ASP A 377 32.34 -6.47 -14.07
N PHE A 378 32.51 -5.15 -14.18
CA PHE A 378 32.04 -4.36 -15.32
C PHE A 378 32.60 -4.88 -16.64
N ARG A 379 31.71 -5.15 -17.58
CA ARG A 379 31.99 -5.60 -18.95
C ARG A 379 31.18 -4.77 -19.94
N PHE A 380 31.69 -4.64 -21.16
CA PHE A 380 31.01 -3.90 -22.23
C PHE A 380 30.92 -4.69 -23.53
N THR A 381 29.99 -4.26 -24.38
CA THR A 381 29.78 -4.73 -25.75
C THR A 381 29.42 -3.52 -26.62
N TRP A 382 30.16 -3.32 -27.71
CA TRP A 382 29.74 -2.49 -28.84
C TRP A 382 29.24 -3.41 -29.97
N ASP A 383 28.03 -3.17 -30.43
CA ASP A 383 27.48 -3.67 -31.68
C ASP A 383 27.42 -2.49 -32.66
N PHE A 384 27.98 -2.63 -33.86
CA PHE A 384 28.06 -1.54 -34.84
C PHE A 384 26.87 -1.47 -35.81
N GLY A 385 25.91 -2.40 -35.70
CA GLY A 385 24.64 -2.40 -36.44
C GLY A 385 24.74 -2.79 -37.92
N ASP A 386 25.93 -3.17 -38.40
CA ASP A 386 26.22 -3.58 -39.78
C ASP A 386 26.43 -5.09 -39.96
N GLY A 387 26.44 -5.86 -38.86
CA GLY A 387 26.72 -7.30 -38.85
C GLY A 387 28.20 -7.68 -38.72
N SER A 388 29.08 -6.72 -38.41
CA SER A 388 30.47 -6.98 -38.03
C SER A 388 30.60 -7.60 -36.62
N GLU A 389 31.79 -8.08 -36.27
CA GLU A 389 32.05 -8.67 -34.95
C GLU A 389 31.92 -7.62 -33.82
N THR A 390 31.14 -7.95 -32.79
CA THR A 390 30.91 -7.05 -31.65
C THR A 390 32.17 -6.89 -30.80
N LEU A 391 32.66 -5.67 -30.62
CA LEU A 391 33.80 -5.38 -29.76
C LEU A 391 33.39 -5.53 -28.29
N THR A 392 33.92 -6.55 -27.61
CA THR A 392 33.67 -6.81 -26.18
C THR A 392 34.92 -6.59 -25.32
N GLY A 393 34.72 -6.31 -24.03
CA GLY A 393 35.83 -6.17 -23.09
C GLY A 393 35.40 -6.09 -21.63
N SER A 394 36.39 -6.12 -20.72
CA SER A 394 36.21 -5.89 -19.29
C SER A 394 36.77 -4.52 -18.90
N ILE A 395 36.11 -3.83 -17.97
CA ILE A 395 36.47 -2.47 -17.55
C ILE A 395 37.23 -2.55 -16.22
N LEU A 396 38.55 -2.42 -16.30
CA LEU A 396 39.45 -2.49 -15.15
C LEU A 396 39.67 -1.10 -14.52
N GLY A 397 40.02 -1.08 -13.23
CA GLY A 397 40.16 0.15 -12.47
C GLY A 397 38.86 0.96 -12.42
N GLU A 398 38.98 2.27 -12.19
CA GLU A 398 37.84 3.19 -11.99
C GLU A 398 37.25 3.75 -13.31
N ALA A 399 37.65 3.22 -14.47
CA ALA A 399 37.22 3.75 -15.76
C ALA A 399 35.69 3.76 -15.94
N THR A 400 35.16 4.91 -16.34
CA THR A 400 33.73 5.20 -16.61
C THR A 400 33.45 5.48 -18.08
N THR A 401 34.42 5.27 -18.97
CA THR A 401 34.29 5.50 -20.42
C THR A 401 34.79 4.32 -21.23
N SER A 402 34.08 3.97 -22.31
CA SER A 402 34.56 3.05 -23.36
C SER A 402 34.75 3.80 -24.68
N LYS A 403 35.73 3.37 -25.47
CA LYS A 403 36.03 3.92 -26.79
C LYS A 403 36.10 2.79 -27.81
N ALA A 404 35.53 3.02 -28.98
CA ALA A 404 35.58 2.09 -30.11
C ALA A 404 35.88 2.84 -31.40
N THR A 405 36.41 2.13 -32.39
CA THR A 405 36.60 2.66 -33.75
C THR A 405 36.21 1.61 -34.76
N HIS A 406 35.42 1.99 -35.75
CA HIS A 406 34.93 1.08 -36.80
C HIS A 406 35.05 1.73 -38.18
N VAL A 407 35.00 0.96 -39.25
CA VAL A 407 35.00 1.48 -40.63
C VAL A 407 33.82 0.86 -41.35
N TYR A 408 32.88 1.70 -41.82
CA TYR A 408 31.75 1.25 -42.62
C TYR A 408 32.17 1.23 -44.11
N PRO A 409 32.31 0.05 -44.74
CA PRO A 409 32.93 -0.06 -46.06
C PRO A 409 32.01 0.35 -47.22
N ASN A 410 30.70 0.41 -47.00
CA ASN A 410 29.70 0.69 -48.03
C ASN A 410 28.68 1.73 -47.54
N TYR A 411 28.31 2.67 -48.42
CA TYR A 411 27.12 3.50 -48.28
C TYR A 411 25.83 2.67 -48.17
N ARG A 412 24.85 3.18 -47.41
CA ARG A 412 23.46 2.71 -47.42
C ARG A 412 22.47 3.87 -47.13
N PRO A 413 21.22 3.86 -47.64
CA PRO A 413 20.28 4.97 -47.46
C PRO A 413 19.66 5.13 -46.06
N MET A 414 19.82 4.13 -45.17
CA MET A 414 19.33 4.18 -43.79
C MET A 414 20.53 4.10 -42.85
N PRO A 415 20.60 4.92 -41.78
CA PRO A 415 21.72 4.90 -40.85
C PRO A 415 21.86 3.54 -40.15
N PHE A 416 23.08 3.21 -39.75
CA PHE A 416 23.34 2.07 -38.86
C PHE A 416 23.00 2.45 -37.41
N THR A 417 22.46 1.52 -36.63
CA THR A 417 22.21 1.71 -35.18
C THR A 417 23.34 1.06 -34.41
N VAL A 418 24.26 1.86 -33.89
CA VAL A 418 25.33 1.38 -33.00
C VAL A 418 24.75 1.26 -31.59
N THR A 419 24.95 0.10 -30.95
CA THR A 419 24.48 -0.17 -29.59
C THR A 419 25.66 -0.39 -28.66
N PHE A 420 25.76 0.42 -27.62
CA PHE A 420 26.70 0.21 -26.52
C PHE A 420 25.96 -0.37 -25.32
N THR A 421 26.43 -1.49 -24.79
CA THR A 421 25.87 -2.17 -23.62
C THR A 421 26.91 -2.31 -22.52
N VAL A 422 26.55 -1.97 -21.28
CA VAL A 422 27.36 -2.19 -20.07
C VAL A 422 26.66 -3.23 -19.19
N LYS A 423 27.43 -4.18 -18.66
CA LYS A 423 26.97 -5.24 -17.75
C LYS A 423 27.85 -5.28 -16.50
N ALA A 424 27.24 -5.48 -15.34
CA ALA A 424 27.94 -5.60 -14.06
C ALA A 424 27.27 -6.64 -13.15
N SER A 425 28.04 -7.17 -12.19
CA SER A 425 27.55 -8.04 -11.12
C SER A 425 27.09 -7.19 -9.92
N SER A 426 25.92 -7.49 -9.35
CA SER A 426 25.47 -6.98 -8.05
C SER A 426 25.14 -8.14 -7.10
N GLU A 427 24.97 -7.87 -5.80
CA GLU A 427 24.45 -8.84 -4.82
C GLU A 427 23.05 -9.37 -5.19
N ALA A 428 22.29 -8.62 -6.00
CA ALA A 428 20.96 -8.99 -6.50
C ALA A 428 20.98 -9.75 -7.84
N GLY A 429 22.15 -9.96 -8.45
CA GLY A 429 22.31 -10.52 -9.79
C GLY A 429 22.87 -9.53 -10.83
N PRO A 430 22.83 -9.87 -12.13
CA PRO A 430 23.45 -9.06 -13.18
C PRO A 430 22.61 -7.83 -13.53
N VAL A 431 23.24 -6.65 -13.52
CA VAL A 431 22.68 -5.41 -14.06
C VAL A 431 23.18 -5.23 -15.50
N SER A 432 22.29 -4.84 -16.41
CA SER A 432 22.59 -4.65 -17.84
C SER A 432 21.81 -3.46 -18.38
N GLU A 433 22.52 -2.44 -18.88
CA GLU A 433 21.94 -1.21 -19.42
C GLU A 433 22.62 -0.88 -20.75
N SER A 434 21.89 -0.26 -21.68
CA SER A 434 22.39 0.04 -23.02
C SER A 434 21.89 1.37 -23.57
N VAL A 435 22.64 1.91 -24.51
CA VAL A 435 22.36 3.14 -25.24
C VAL A 435 22.62 2.93 -26.73
N THR A 436 21.88 3.63 -27.57
CA THR A 436 22.04 3.60 -29.03
C THR A 436 22.41 4.97 -29.58
N LEU A 437 23.17 4.97 -30.67
CA LEU A 437 23.48 6.14 -31.50
C LEU A 437 23.37 5.75 -32.98
N ARG A 438 23.11 6.71 -33.86
CA ARG A 438 22.97 6.48 -35.31
C ARG A 438 24.24 6.89 -36.04
N VAL A 439 24.54 6.16 -37.11
CA VAL A 439 25.64 6.47 -38.03
C VAL A 439 25.12 6.64 -39.44
N THR A 440 25.13 7.87 -39.95
CA THR A 440 24.82 8.19 -41.35
C THR A 440 26.08 8.03 -42.19
N VAL A 441 26.15 6.97 -42.98
CA VAL A 441 27.21 6.80 -43.98
C VAL A 441 26.75 7.42 -45.29
N THR A 442 27.56 8.32 -45.84
CA THR A 442 27.34 8.98 -47.13
C THR A 442 28.24 8.38 -48.20
N GLN A 443 27.84 8.49 -49.48
CA GLN A 443 28.72 8.07 -50.58
C GLN A 443 29.98 8.94 -50.59
N ALA A 444 31.14 8.31 -50.82
CA ALA A 444 32.36 9.03 -51.11
C ALA A 444 32.21 9.68 -52.49
N ILE A 445 31.94 11.00 -52.51
CA ILE A 445 31.72 11.73 -53.77
C ILE A 445 32.98 11.57 -54.64
N PRO A 446 32.91 10.86 -55.80
CA PRO A 446 34.04 10.76 -56.69
C PRO A 446 34.32 12.15 -57.27
N TRP A 447 35.58 12.45 -57.58
CA TRP A 447 35.95 13.73 -58.18
C TRP A 447 35.41 13.80 -59.61
N VAL A 448 34.16 14.26 -59.78
CA VAL A 448 33.49 14.38 -61.07
C VAL A 448 34.12 15.52 -61.88
N ILE A 449 35.16 15.19 -62.65
CA ILE A 449 35.64 16.02 -63.74
C ILE A 449 34.54 16.03 -64.81
N ASN A 450 33.71 17.08 -64.79
CA ASN A 450 32.55 17.24 -65.66
C ASN A 450 32.97 17.62 -67.10
N LEU A 451 33.50 16.62 -67.83
CA LEU A 451 33.96 16.74 -69.21
C LEU A 451 32.79 16.88 -70.19
N ARG A 452 32.23 18.10 -70.28
CA ARG A 452 31.50 18.52 -71.48
C ARG A 452 32.50 18.77 -72.61
N PRO A 453 32.27 18.29 -73.85
CA PRO A 453 33.24 18.37 -74.94
C PRO A 453 33.27 19.75 -75.64
N TYR A 454 33.40 20.83 -74.86
CA TYR A 454 33.83 22.16 -75.31
C TYR A 454 34.46 22.90 -74.12
N GLU A 455 35.37 23.85 -74.38
CA GLU A 455 36.14 24.62 -73.37
C GLU A 455 37.17 23.85 -72.50
N ALA A 456 37.56 22.64 -72.87
CA ALA A 456 38.71 21.92 -72.28
C ALA A 456 40.09 22.54 -72.63
N PHE A 457 40.20 23.87 -72.70
CA PHE A 457 41.37 24.60 -73.22
C PHE A 457 41.82 25.82 -72.40
N ARG A 458 41.19 26.15 -71.26
CA ARG A 458 41.59 27.32 -70.44
C ARG A 458 41.90 27.12 -68.96
N THR A 459 41.61 25.95 -68.37
CA THR A 459 41.83 25.70 -66.92
C THR A 459 42.63 24.43 -66.64
N ALA A 460 43.58 24.09 -67.52
CA ALA A 460 44.47 22.93 -67.40
C ALA A 460 45.97 23.32 -67.44
N VAL A 461 46.32 24.49 -66.88
CA VAL A 461 47.68 25.07 -66.95
C VAL A 461 48.34 25.26 -65.56
N SER A 462 47.59 25.10 -64.46
CA SER A 462 48.08 25.30 -63.09
C SER A 462 48.60 24.04 -62.37
N VAL A 463 48.50 22.84 -62.98
CA VAL A 463 48.93 21.57 -62.35
C VAL A 463 49.85 20.76 -63.28
N PHE A 464 50.93 21.39 -63.75
CA PHE A 464 52.12 20.65 -64.23
C PHE A 464 53.44 21.36 -63.91
N THR A 465 53.44 22.22 -62.89
CA THR A 465 54.54 23.12 -62.52
C THR A 465 55.33 22.68 -61.28
N SER A 466 55.16 21.44 -60.82
CA SER A 466 55.94 20.85 -59.70
C SER A 466 56.97 19.80 -60.12
N VAL A 467 56.76 19.09 -61.23
CA VAL A 467 57.68 18.03 -61.70
C VAL A 467 58.75 18.55 -62.66
N LEU A 468 58.47 19.61 -63.44
CA LEU A 468 59.45 20.18 -64.37
C LEU A 468 60.49 21.12 -63.73
N GLN A 469 60.27 21.56 -62.49
CA GLN A 469 61.23 22.44 -61.77
C GLN A 469 62.43 21.68 -61.18
N GLY A 470 62.34 20.36 -60.98
CA GLY A 470 63.43 19.55 -60.41
C GLY A 470 64.66 19.43 -61.32
N LEU A 471 64.47 19.42 -62.65
CA LEU A 471 65.57 19.22 -63.61
C LEU A 471 66.18 20.52 -64.16
N GLY A 472 65.42 21.63 -64.17
CA GLY A 472 65.93 22.94 -64.62
C GLY A 472 67.00 23.53 -63.70
N ILE A 473 66.91 23.29 -62.39
CA ILE A 473 67.81 23.89 -61.40
C ILE A 473 69.20 23.24 -61.41
N LEU A 474 69.30 21.94 -61.71
CA LEU A 474 70.59 21.23 -61.76
C LEU A 474 71.47 21.71 -62.93
N ALA A 475 70.86 22.01 -64.08
CA ALA A 475 71.57 22.50 -65.27
C ALA A 475 72.21 23.88 -65.06
N ILE A 476 71.53 24.76 -64.32
CA ILE A 476 72.02 26.13 -64.03
C ILE A 476 73.30 26.09 -63.16
N TRP A 477 73.37 25.21 -62.17
CA TRP A 477 74.58 25.08 -61.33
C TRP A 477 75.79 24.52 -62.09
N ILE A 478 75.57 23.60 -63.04
CA ILE A 478 76.64 23.07 -63.90
C ILE A 478 77.18 24.18 -64.84
N GLY A 479 76.33 25.08 -65.34
CA GLY A 479 76.75 26.24 -66.12
C GLY A 479 77.58 27.24 -65.30
N VAL A 480 77.13 27.59 -64.09
CA VAL A 480 77.72 28.66 -63.27
C VAL A 480 79.08 28.29 -62.65
N PHE A 481 79.31 27.03 -62.27
CA PHE A 481 80.58 26.61 -61.64
C PHE A 481 81.66 26.12 -62.62
N SER A 482 81.34 25.95 -63.90
CA SER A 482 82.27 25.47 -64.93
C SER A 482 83.59 26.27 -65.07
N PRO A 483 83.63 27.61 -64.96
CA PRO A 483 84.87 28.39 -65.16
C PRO A 483 86.01 28.08 -64.18
N LEU A 484 85.70 27.70 -62.94
CA LEU A 484 86.71 27.56 -61.87
C LEU A 484 87.46 26.23 -61.88
N VAL A 485 86.94 25.20 -62.55
CA VAL A 485 87.60 23.89 -62.63
C VAL A 485 88.69 23.87 -63.72
N GLY A 486 88.53 24.67 -64.78
CA GLY A 486 89.52 24.76 -65.87
C GLY A 486 90.86 25.39 -65.47
N GLY A 487 90.83 26.47 -64.68
CA GLY A 487 92.04 27.23 -64.31
C GLY A 487 93.04 26.43 -63.47
N GLY A 488 92.56 25.60 -62.53
CA GLY A 488 93.40 24.82 -61.63
C GLY A 488 94.25 23.74 -62.33
N TRP A 489 93.82 23.26 -63.49
CA TRP A 489 94.49 22.17 -64.22
C TRP A 489 95.79 22.65 -64.91
N MET A 490 95.77 23.86 -65.48
CA MET A 490 96.96 24.50 -66.06
C MET A 490 98.06 24.72 -65.01
N LEU A 491 97.72 25.32 -63.86
CA LEU A 491 98.70 25.66 -62.84
C LEU A 491 99.35 24.42 -62.21
N ARG A 492 98.57 23.35 -62.00
CA ARG A 492 99.06 22.05 -61.50
C ARG A 492 100.03 21.34 -62.46
N ARG A 493 99.98 21.65 -63.77
CA ARG A 493 100.89 21.11 -64.78
C ARG A 493 102.27 21.79 -64.79
N PHE A 494 102.38 23.02 -64.28
CA PHE A 494 103.63 23.78 -64.25
C PHE A 494 104.52 23.42 -63.05
N VAL A 495 103.93 23.20 -61.87
CA VAL A 495 104.68 23.04 -60.59
C VAL A 495 105.34 21.66 -60.44
N ARG A 496 104.79 20.59 -61.03
CA ARG A 496 105.28 19.21 -60.79
C ARG A 496 106.51 18.78 -61.62
N ARG A 497 107.27 19.73 -62.19
CA ARG A 497 108.46 19.46 -63.05
C ARG A 497 109.81 19.42 -62.29
N ARG A 498 109.83 19.29 -60.96
CA ARG A 498 111.06 19.08 -60.15
C ARG A 498 110.86 18.01 -59.06
N ARG A 499 111.81 17.04 -58.98
CA ARG A 499 111.95 15.94 -57.97
C ARG A 499 110.77 14.94 -57.94
N ARG A 500 110.83 13.65 -58.33
CA ARG A 500 111.88 12.65 -58.64
C ARG A 500 112.51 11.93 -57.41
N SER A 501 112.54 10.57 -57.48
CA SER A 501 112.93 9.56 -56.46
C SER A 501 111.90 9.32 -55.33
N GLY A 502 111.57 8.10 -54.86
CA GLY A 502 111.87 6.70 -55.27
C GLY A 502 110.72 5.75 -54.82
N ARG A 503 110.43 4.60 -55.48
CA ARG A 503 110.89 3.19 -55.19
C ARG A 503 110.61 2.74 -53.73
N THR A 504 109.99 1.59 -53.39
CA THR A 504 109.83 0.26 -54.06
C THR A 504 108.53 -0.53 -53.71
N SER A 505 108.08 -1.34 -54.69
CA SER A 505 107.37 -2.66 -54.78
C SER A 505 106.66 -3.45 -53.62
N PRO A 506 105.79 -4.46 -53.94
CA PRO A 506 104.86 -5.15 -52.99
C PRO A 506 104.82 -6.72 -53.00
N THR A 507 104.02 -7.34 -52.09
CA THR A 507 103.41 -8.71 -52.13
C THR A 507 102.13 -8.72 -51.24
N LYS A 508 101.01 -9.46 -51.47
CA LYS A 508 100.71 -10.91 -51.69
C LYS A 508 100.94 -11.80 -50.43
N THR A 509 100.15 -12.83 -50.10
CA THR A 509 98.90 -13.42 -50.70
C THR A 509 97.61 -13.07 -49.89
N SER A 510 96.62 -13.88 -49.43
CA SER A 510 96.34 -15.34 -49.30
C SER A 510 94.81 -15.65 -49.35
N SER A 511 94.42 -16.93 -49.27
CA SER A 511 93.05 -17.51 -49.12
C SER A 511 92.69 -17.71 -47.60
N GLU A 512 91.54 -18.24 -47.13
CA GLU A 512 90.73 -19.38 -47.62
C GLU A 512 89.25 -19.44 -47.12
N SER A 513 88.62 -20.58 -47.41
CA SER A 513 87.27 -21.15 -47.13
C SER A 513 86.75 -21.07 -45.68
N GLY A 514 85.49 -21.38 -45.35
CA GLY A 514 84.37 -21.92 -46.16
C GLY A 514 83.01 -21.88 -45.38
N PRO A 515 81.88 -22.32 -45.98
CA PRO A 515 80.53 -21.92 -45.54
C PRO A 515 79.61 -23.09 -45.08
N THR A 516 78.29 -22.84 -45.08
CA THR A 516 77.12 -23.74 -44.85
C THR A 516 76.84 -24.17 -43.41
N GLU A 517 75.58 -24.33 -42.98
CA GLU A 517 74.29 -24.09 -43.68
C GLU A 517 73.61 -22.77 -43.26
#